data_AF-A0B691-F1
#
_entry.id   AF-A0B691-F1
#
_cell.length_a   1.000
_cell.length_b   1.000
_cell.length_c   1.000
_cell.angle_alpha   90.00
_cell.angle_beta   90.00
_cell.angle_gamma   90.00
#
_symmetry.space_group_name_H-M   'P 1'
#
loop_
_entity.id
_entity.type
_entity.pdbx_description
1 polymer ?
#
loop_
_entity_poly.entity_id
_entity_poly.type
_entity_poly.pdbx_seq_one_letter_code
_entity_poly.pdbx_strand_id
1 'polypeptide(L)'
;MRRLLCLTALVFAITSSCGIDVSIYFSQEGTPREPLDVGKSLVYIVELSGAKNSMMYTVELTAGPDSSDTSISKSFTEKLNLNPGSTGILRFEVNFQSPDLRKGDFGRWLSDKNDTSIWDRTWYKATVTSLDPFEKPVVREDYTGHPTLVKVFEEFRDASVTPRKGTREDLYTYEVSVFSTAPDNITLEVAPSKNGPWTPVGTQDYTVPGSWKVLRWQNVSLDFDFTSAYYRFVGRKEKTFDGPFWPVSVEFRNESLSPERGLPDTPFRYALEVNASKEIEVSLNVWDVGSKSFVMVGRRTYRNVSSWERLEWDDVRVTATPEAYGSSQYYYGFHYVDAESPFATTKDMIGRYYAGPDVVVVWVKNTTVSPERGSAYTSYTYTAEIETTKPRCDLELQIRPPESDIWVSRGMVTYTGSNSTLVWRNVTFDEVNEDQLGMAAYRFVLDDNVLGEFPGPEFDASFRNVTYNRIGNTDRFNYKVSVRALRPIDVELLYTDDGINWINSGLIQNYSAPGNWTDLSWNNQPWHQTVKFDVKR
;
A
#
# COMPACT_ATOMS: atom_id res chain seq x y z
N MET A 1 -4.03 -28.33 -28.58
CA MET A 1 -2.79 -29.14 -28.44
C MET A 1 -3.21 -30.53 -27.94
N ARG A 2 -2.86 -31.61 -28.66
CA ARG A 2 -3.27 -32.99 -28.34
C ARG A 2 -2.77 -33.36 -26.94
N ARG A 3 -3.67 -33.60 -25.99
CA ARG A 3 -3.32 -34.09 -24.65
C ARG A 3 -2.80 -35.53 -24.78
N LEU A 4 -1.55 -35.73 -24.41
CA LEU A 4 -0.91 -37.05 -24.35
C LEU A 4 -1.53 -37.81 -23.16
N LEU A 5 -2.38 -38.81 -23.43
CA LEU A 5 -2.76 -39.79 -22.40
C LEU A 5 -1.54 -40.67 -22.14
N CYS A 6 -0.96 -40.57 -20.95
CA CYS A 6 0.08 -41.47 -20.49
C CYS A 6 -0.60 -42.73 -19.94
N LEU A 7 -0.44 -43.87 -20.64
CA LEU A 7 -1.01 -45.16 -20.29
C LEU A 7 -0.01 -45.90 -19.38
N THR A 8 -0.43 -46.28 -18.17
CA THR A 8 0.40 -47.08 -17.25
C THR A 8 -0.10 -48.51 -17.32
N ALA A 9 0.65 -49.39 -17.99
CA ALA A 9 0.29 -50.80 -18.18
C ALA A 9 1.03 -51.68 -17.17
N LEU A 10 0.31 -52.33 -16.25
CA LEU A 10 0.80 -53.48 -15.52
C LEU A 10 0.29 -54.73 -16.26
N VAL A 11 1.18 -55.45 -16.94
CA VAL A 11 0.82 -56.60 -17.78
C VAL A 11 1.04 -57.88 -16.98
N PHE A 12 -0.06 -58.54 -16.59
CA PHE A 12 -0.03 -59.94 -16.16
C PHE A 12 -0.52 -60.82 -17.32
N ALA A 13 0.40 -61.32 -18.13
CA ALA A 13 0.10 -62.27 -19.20
C ALA A 13 0.39 -63.69 -18.71
N ILE A 14 -0.67 -64.47 -18.46
CA ILE A 14 -0.60 -65.93 -18.48
C ILE A 14 -1.59 -66.39 -19.54
N THR A 15 -1.06 -66.90 -20.65
CA THR A 15 -1.83 -67.45 -21.75
C THR A 15 -2.46 -68.77 -21.32
N SER A 16 -3.79 -68.83 -21.29
CA SER A 16 -4.52 -70.10 -21.32
C SER A 16 -5.21 -70.24 -22.67
N SER A 17 -5.20 -71.47 -23.17
CA SER A 17 -5.66 -71.84 -24.50
C SER A 17 -7.18 -71.73 -24.63
N CYS A 18 -7.61 -71.07 -25.71
CA CYS A 18 -8.94 -71.11 -26.33
C CYS A 18 -10.04 -70.15 -25.81
N GLY A 19 -9.74 -68.86 -25.64
CA GLY A 19 -10.75 -67.81 -25.42
C GLY A 19 -10.28 -66.42 -25.86
N ILE A 20 -11.18 -65.44 -25.88
CA ILE A 20 -10.86 -64.01 -26.06
C ILE A 20 -9.94 -63.55 -24.91
N ASP A 21 -8.94 -62.72 -25.21
CA ASP A 21 -8.07 -62.15 -24.18
C ASP A 21 -8.65 -60.85 -23.64
N VAL A 22 -8.55 -60.67 -22.32
CA VAL A 22 -9.17 -59.58 -21.57
C VAL A 22 -8.10 -58.96 -20.68
N SER A 23 -7.82 -57.68 -20.88
CA SER A 23 -6.92 -56.87 -20.06
C SER A 23 -7.67 -55.68 -19.47
N ILE A 24 -7.32 -55.29 -18.24
CA ILE A 24 -7.97 -54.17 -17.53
C ILE A 24 -6.91 -53.18 -17.06
N TYR A 25 -7.15 -51.90 -17.33
CA TYR A 25 -6.28 -50.80 -16.94
C TYR A 25 -7.10 -49.69 -16.28
N PHE A 26 -6.42 -48.84 -15.53
CA PHE A 26 -7.02 -47.70 -14.84
C PHE A 26 -6.52 -46.40 -15.45
N SER A 27 -7.39 -45.41 -15.54
CA SER A 27 -6.99 -44.05 -15.91
C SER A 27 -7.81 -43.01 -15.17
N GLN A 28 -7.15 -41.96 -14.70
CA GLN A 28 -7.78 -40.84 -14.00
C GLN A 28 -7.13 -39.51 -14.43
N GLU A 29 -7.96 -38.47 -14.62
CA GLU A 29 -7.45 -37.18 -15.05
C GLU A 29 -6.55 -36.52 -13.99
N GLY A 30 -5.33 -36.16 -14.40
CA GLY A 30 -4.35 -35.50 -13.55
C GLY A 30 -3.68 -36.42 -12.52
N THR A 31 -3.87 -37.74 -12.62
CA THR A 31 -3.21 -38.70 -11.72
C THR A 31 -2.75 -39.91 -12.55
N PRO A 32 -1.46 -39.95 -12.94
CA PRO A 32 -0.97 -40.98 -13.85
C PRO A 32 -0.68 -42.32 -13.16
N ARG A 33 -0.69 -42.37 -11.81
CA ARG A 33 -0.27 -43.54 -11.04
C ARG A 33 -1.06 -43.71 -9.76
N GLU A 34 -1.20 -44.97 -9.36
CA GLU A 34 -1.67 -45.34 -8.04
C GLU A 34 -0.76 -44.78 -6.92
N PRO A 35 -1.32 -44.39 -5.77
CA PRO A 35 -2.75 -44.45 -5.44
C PRO A 35 -3.56 -43.34 -6.15
N LEU A 36 -4.78 -43.66 -6.56
CA LEU A 36 -5.66 -42.79 -7.35
C LEU A 36 -6.52 -41.91 -6.44
N ASP A 37 -6.88 -40.72 -6.91
CA ASP A 37 -7.68 -39.77 -6.14
C ASP A 37 -9.12 -40.25 -5.98
N VAL A 38 -9.53 -40.59 -4.76
CA VAL A 38 -10.93 -40.97 -4.48
C VAL A 38 -11.90 -39.81 -4.74
N GLY A 39 -11.38 -38.57 -4.79
CA GLY A 39 -12.09 -37.34 -5.16
C GLY A 39 -12.64 -37.31 -6.57
N LYS A 40 -12.08 -38.12 -7.48
CA LYS A 40 -12.37 -38.07 -8.91
C LYS A 40 -12.91 -39.40 -9.41
N SER A 41 -13.71 -39.33 -10.47
CA SER A 41 -14.12 -40.53 -11.19
C SER A 41 -12.91 -41.29 -11.72
N LEU A 42 -12.97 -42.62 -11.62
CA LEU A 42 -11.97 -43.53 -12.15
C LEU A 42 -12.49 -44.23 -13.39
N VAL A 43 -11.70 -44.25 -14.47
CA VAL A 43 -12.08 -44.99 -15.69
C VAL A 43 -11.38 -46.33 -15.71
N TYR A 44 -12.17 -47.40 -15.65
CA TYR A 44 -11.74 -48.76 -15.94
C TYR A 44 -11.78 -48.97 -17.45
N ILE A 45 -10.63 -49.29 -18.03
CA ILE A 45 -10.46 -49.56 -19.46
C ILE A 45 -10.38 -51.07 -19.60
N VAL A 46 -11.42 -51.69 -20.18
CA VAL A 46 -11.43 -53.12 -20.49
C VAL A 46 -11.09 -53.29 -21.96
N GLU A 47 -9.93 -53.88 -22.22
CA GLU A 47 -9.44 -54.20 -23.54
C GLU A 47 -9.72 -55.66 -23.86
N LEU A 48 -10.36 -55.89 -25.01
CA LEU A 48 -10.69 -57.20 -25.55
C LEU A 48 -9.93 -57.42 -26.84
N SER A 49 -9.22 -58.55 -26.95
CA SER A 49 -8.45 -58.90 -28.16
C SER A 49 -8.50 -60.41 -28.45
N GLY A 50 -8.14 -60.80 -29.68
CA GLY A 50 -8.04 -62.22 -30.04
C GLY A 50 -9.38 -62.89 -30.41
N ALA A 51 -10.41 -62.11 -30.77
CA ALA A 51 -11.66 -62.66 -31.30
C ALA A 51 -11.40 -63.48 -32.58
N LYS A 52 -12.02 -64.67 -32.69
CA LYS A 52 -11.85 -65.58 -33.85
C LYS A 52 -12.86 -65.35 -34.96
N ASN A 53 -14.07 -64.93 -34.60
CA ASN A 53 -15.17 -64.65 -35.51
C ASN A 53 -15.74 -63.27 -35.21
N SER A 54 -16.43 -62.67 -36.20
CA SER A 54 -17.19 -61.45 -35.95
C SER A 54 -18.39 -61.76 -35.06
N MET A 55 -18.40 -61.25 -33.84
CA MET A 55 -19.49 -61.48 -32.89
C MET A 55 -19.65 -60.35 -31.88
N MET A 56 -20.83 -60.31 -31.26
CA MET A 56 -21.13 -59.39 -30.17
C MET A 56 -20.66 -60.00 -28.83
N TYR A 57 -19.93 -59.21 -28.07
CA TYR A 57 -19.53 -59.51 -26.70
C TYR A 57 -20.26 -58.58 -25.74
N THR A 58 -20.78 -59.15 -24.65
CA THR A 58 -21.33 -58.40 -23.52
C THR A 58 -20.30 -58.42 -22.40
N VAL A 59 -19.89 -57.24 -21.95
CA VAL A 59 -18.94 -57.07 -20.85
C VAL A 59 -19.68 -56.51 -19.66
N GLU A 60 -19.71 -57.28 -18.58
CA GLU A 60 -20.21 -56.87 -17.28
C GLU A 60 -19.03 -56.58 -16.35
N LEU A 61 -18.80 -55.30 -16.03
CA LEU A 61 -17.81 -54.89 -15.04
C LEU A 61 -18.51 -54.65 -13.71
N THR A 62 -18.12 -55.36 -12.66
CA THR A 62 -18.48 -55.06 -11.28
C THR A 62 -17.26 -54.56 -10.54
N ALA A 63 -17.38 -53.44 -9.84
CA ALA A 63 -16.31 -52.88 -9.01
C ALA A 63 -16.85 -52.52 -7.62
N GLY A 64 -16.04 -52.77 -6.59
CA GLY A 64 -16.39 -52.48 -5.21
C GLY A 64 -15.25 -51.80 -4.45
N PRO A 65 -15.56 -51.07 -3.37
CA PRO A 65 -14.56 -50.32 -2.64
C PRO A 65 -13.82 -51.21 -1.63
N ASP A 66 -14.39 -52.33 -1.18
CA ASP A 66 -13.81 -53.16 -0.12
C ASP A 66 -13.89 -54.65 -0.49
N SER A 67 -12.74 -55.30 -0.62
CA SER A 67 -12.60 -56.72 -0.99
C SER A 67 -12.95 -57.65 0.17
N SER A 68 -13.00 -57.12 1.40
CA SER A 68 -13.52 -57.84 2.55
C SER A 68 -15.06 -57.81 2.64
N ASP A 69 -15.71 -56.88 1.94
CA ASP A 69 -17.17 -56.79 1.82
C ASP A 69 -17.60 -56.54 0.37
N THR A 70 -17.63 -57.62 -0.41
CA THR A 70 -18.03 -57.57 -1.84
C THR A 70 -19.52 -57.29 -2.06
N SER A 71 -20.33 -57.24 -0.99
CA SER A 71 -21.75 -56.87 -1.10
C SER A 71 -21.94 -55.39 -1.47
N ILE A 72 -20.94 -54.56 -1.17
CA ILE A 72 -20.89 -53.16 -1.59
C ILE A 72 -20.17 -53.08 -2.93
N SER A 73 -20.93 -53.00 -4.01
CA SER A 73 -20.38 -52.91 -5.36
C SER A 73 -21.34 -52.25 -6.34
N LYS A 74 -20.82 -51.94 -7.53
CA LYS A 74 -21.59 -51.39 -8.64
C LYS A 74 -21.22 -52.12 -9.92
N SER A 75 -22.25 -52.53 -10.65
CA SER A 75 -22.12 -53.26 -11.91
C SER A 75 -22.50 -52.37 -13.09
N PHE A 76 -21.78 -52.56 -14.20
CA PHE A 76 -21.95 -51.87 -15.46
C PHE A 76 -21.97 -52.91 -16.56
N THR A 77 -22.79 -52.72 -17.58
CA THR A 77 -22.89 -53.65 -18.69
C THR A 77 -22.83 -52.87 -19.99
N GLU A 78 -21.88 -53.22 -20.84
CA GLU A 78 -21.73 -52.65 -22.17
C GLU A 78 -21.55 -53.76 -23.20
N LYS A 79 -21.90 -53.47 -24.46
CA LYS A 79 -21.82 -54.42 -25.57
C LYS A 79 -20.96 -53.87 -26.68
N LEU A 80 -20.16 -54.73 -27.31
CA LEU A 80 -19.34 -54.33 -28.44
C LEU A 80 -19.20 -55.46 -29.46
N ASN A 81 -19.15 -55.10 -30.74
CA ASN A 81 -18.91 -56.05 -31.83
C ASN A 81 -17.41 -56.09 -32.14
N LEU A 82 -16.82 -57.28 -32.08
CA LEU A 82 -15.41 -57.50 -32.44
C LEU A 82 -15.30 -58.31 -33.71
N ASN A 83 -14.42 -57.87 -34.61
CA ASN A 83 -14.05 -58.62 -35.80
C ASN A 83 -12.76 -59.42 -35.55
N PRO A 84 -12.49 -60.47 -36.34
CA PRO A 84 -11.25 -61.24 -36.22
C PRO A 84 -10.02 -60.35 -36.35
N GLY A 85 -9.08 -60.49 -35.42
CA GLY A 85 -7.82 -59.72 -35.40
C GLY A 85 -7.95 -58.25 -34.97
N SER A 86 -9.13 -57.78 -34.53
CA SER A 86 -9.33 -56.43 -33.98
C SER A 86 -9.27 -56.39 -32.46
N THR A 87 -8.98 -55.20 -31.92
CA THR A 87 -9.03 -54.89 -30.49
C THR A 87 -10.21 -53.98 -30.21
N GLY A 88 -10.97 -54.27 -29.16
CA GLY A 88 -12.07 -53.44 -28.66
C GLY A 88 -11.74 -52.87 -27.30
N ILE A 89 -12.12 -51.63 -27.07
CA ILE A 89 -11.87 -50.93 -25.81
C ILE A 89 -13.20 -50.41 -25.27
N LEU A 90 -13.56 -50.85 -24.06
CA LEU A 90 -14.67 -50.29 -23.30
C LEU A 90 -14.15 -49.45 -22.14
N ARG A 91 -14.87 -48.39 -21.82
CA ARG A 91 -14.55 -47.46 -20.74
C ARG A 91 -15.71 -47.41 -19.77
N PHE A 92 -15.45 -47.75 -18.52
CA PHE A 92 -16.43 -47.72 -17.45
C PHE A 92 -16.01 -46.70 -16.40
N GLU A 93 -16.83 -45.69 -16.17
CA GLU A 93 -16.56 -44.65 -15.18
C GLU A 93 -17.14 -45.04 -13.82
N VAL A 94 -16.27 -45.19 -12.83
CA VAL A 94 -16.60 -45.56 -11.47
C VAL A 94 -16.30 -44.38 -10.55
N ASN A 95 -17.34 -43.83 -9.93
CA ASN A 95 -17.21 -42.83 -8.89
C ASN A 95 -17.35 -43.50 -7.51
N PHE A 96 -16.22 -43.72 -6.84
CA PHE A 96 -16.18 -44.33 -5.50
C PHE A 96 -16.84 -43.47 -4.42
N GLN A 97 -17.07 -42.17 -4.66
CA GLN A 97 -17.83 -41.33 -3.72
C GLN A 97 -19.34 -41.47 -3.85
N SER A 98 -19.83 -42.25 -4.84
CA SER A 98 -21.26 -42.45 -5.01
C SER A 98 -21.89 -43.05 -3.74
N PRO A 99 -23.14 -42.66 -3.39
CA PRO A 99 -23.80 -43.14 -2.18
C PRO A 99 -23.90 -44.67 -2.07
N ASP A 100 -23.91 -45.35 -3.20
CA ASP A 100 -23.99 -46.81 -3.27
C ASP A 100 -22.71 -47.49 -2.76
N LEU A 101 -21.55 -46.89 -3.05
CA LEU A 101 -20.22 -47.38 -2.68
C LEU A 101 -19.73 -46.80 -1.35
N ARG A 102 -20.27 -45.65 -0.90
CA ARG A 102 -19.92 -45.01 0.37
C ARG A 102 -20.60 -45.67 1.58
N LYS A 103 -20.28 -46.93 1.83
CA LYS A 103 -20.83 -47.73 2.95
C LYS A 103 -19.71 -48.52 3.63
N GLY A 104 -20.03 -49.14 4.76
CA GLY A 104 -19.08 -49.98 5.50
C GLY A 104 -17.82 -49.22 5.95
N ASP A 105 -16.70 -49.93 6.02
CA ASP A 105 -15.42 -49.37 6.47
C ASP A 105 -14.83 -48.39 5.45
N PHE A 106 -15.02 -48.60 4.15
CA PHE A 106 -14.65 -47.62 3.14
C PHE A 106 -15.39 -46.28 3.36
N GLY A 107 -16.69 -46.33 3.64
CA GLY A 107 -17.49 -45.14 3.95
C GLY A 107 -17.01 -44.41 5.21
N ARG A 108 -16.56 -45.15 6.23
CA ARG A 108 -15.95 -44.58 7.45
C ARG A 108 -14.61 -43.93 7.15
N TRP A 109 -13.71 -44.64 6.46
CA TRP A 109 -12.45 -44.10 5.98
C TRP A 109 -12.71 -42.82 5.20
N LEU A 110 -13.56 -42.85 4.16
CA LEU A 110 -13.84 -41.67 3.32
C LEU A 110 -14.38 -40.48 4.11
N SER A 111 -15.14 -40.73 5.19
CA SER A 111 -15.76 -39.68 6.01
C SER A 111 -14.85 -39.12 7.10
N ASP A 112 -13.83 -39.87 7.54
CA ASP A 112 -12.85 -39.38 8.49
C ASP A 112 -11.89 -38.40 7.79
N LYS A 113 -11.93 -37.14 8.21
CA LYS A 113 -11.08 -36.09 7.63
C LYS A 113 -9.62 -36.18 8.08
N ASN A 114 -9.35 -36.87 9.18
CA ASN A 114 -8.01 -36.99 9.75
C ASN A 114 -7.27 -38.22 9.22
N ASP A 115 -7.98 -39.18 8.65
CA ASP A 115 -7.37 -40.37 8.07
C ASP A 115 -6.82 -40.08 6.67
N THR A 116 -5.49 -40.04 6.55
CA THR A 116 -4.77 -39.85 5.28
C THR A 116 -4.17 -41.13 4.73
N SER A 117 -4.54 -42.30 5.28
CA SER A 117 -4.04 -43.59 4.80
C SER A 117 -4.49 -43.88 3.37
N ILE A 118 -3.69 -44.69 2.67
CA ILE A 118 -4.04 -45.25 1.37
C ILE A 118 -5.08 -46.36 1.63
N TRP A 119 -6.15 -46.33 0.84
CA TRP A 119 -7.16 -47.38 0.82
C TRP A 119 -6.78 -48.42 -0.23
N ASP A 120 -6.43 -49.62 0.22
CA ASP A 120 -5.84 -50.70 -0.56
C ASP A 120 -6.72 -51.96 -0.57
N ARG A 121 -8.04 -51.78 -0.52
CA ARG A 121 -9.02 -52.88 -0.48
C ARG A 121 -10.00 -52.86 -1.63
N THR A 122 -9.80 -52.05 -2.66
CA THR A 122 -10.70 -52.07 -3.81
C THR A 122 -10.61 -53.40 -4.57
N TRP A 123 -11.64 -53.71 -5.33
CA TRP A 123 -11.68 -54.90 -6.17
C TRP A 123 -12.50 -54.68 -7.43
N TYR A 124 -12.28 -55.54 -8.43
CA TYR A 124 -13.10 -55.59 -9.62
C TYR A 124 -13.27 -57.01 -10.15
N LYS A 125 -14.33 -57.21 -10.95
CA LYS A 125 -14.62 -58.41 -11.70
C LYS A 125 -15.27 -58.03 -13.03
N ALA A 126 -14.61 -58.31 -14.14
CA ALA A 126 -15.17 -58.24 -15.48
C ALA A 126 -15.52 -59.64 -15.98
N THR A 127 -16.78 -59.81 -16.38
CA THR A 127 -17.26 -61.03 -17.02
C THR A 127 -17.59 -60.71 -18.48
N VAL A 128 -16.95 -61.42 -19.39
CA VAL A 128 -17.13 -61.27 -20.83
C VAL A 128 -17.89 -62.48 -21.34
N THR A 129 -19.08 -62.25 -21.86
CA THR A 129 -19.95 -63.26 -22.45
C THR A 129 -20.04 -63.03 -23.95
N SER A 130 -19.77 -64.05 -24.75
CA SER A 130 -20.04 -63.99 -26.17
C SER A 130 -21.50 -64.32 -26.47
N LEU A 131 -21.94 -64.02 -27.69
CA LEU A 131 -23.27 -64.41 -28.16
C LEU A 131 -23.39 -65.93 -28.38
N ASP A 132 -22.28 -66.66 -28.46
CA ASP A 132 -22.27 -68.11 -28.63
C ASP A 132 -22.61 -68.79 -27.28
N PRO A 133 -23.77 -69.45 -27.16
CA PRO A 133 -24.19 -70.08 -25.91
C PRO A 133 -23.31 -71.27 -25.48
N PHE A 134 -22.43 -71.76 -26.36
CA PHE A 134 -21.51 -72.85 -26.07
C PHE A 134 -20.13 -72.36 -25.61
N GLU A 135 -19.82 -71.07 -25.74
CA GLU A 135 -18.58 -70.48 -25.26
C GLU A 135 -18.70 -70.13 -23.77
N LYS A 136 -17.72 -70.58 -22.97
CA LYS A 136 -17.70 -70.24 -21.54
C LYS A 136 -17.36 -68.76 -21.36
N PRO A 137 -18.01 -68.06 -20.42
CA PRO A 137 -17.66 -66.68 -20.12
C PRO A 137 -16.19 -66.56 -19.69
N VAL A 138 -15.50 -65.53 -20.17
CA VAL A 138 -14.15 -65.19 -19.71
C VAL A 138 -14.29 -64.23 -18.53
N VAL A 139 -13.66 -64.58 -17.41
CA VAL A 139 -13.71 -63.78 -16.18
C VAL A 139 -12.31 -63.27 -15.86
N ARG A 140 -12.19 -61.96 -15.63
CA ARG A 140 -11.01 -61.31 -15.07
C ARG A 140 -11.40 -60.58 -13.80
N GLU A 141 -10.74 -60.89 -12.71
CA GLU A 141 -11.05 -60.31 -11.40
C GLU A 141 -9.78 -60.11 -10.59
N ASP A 142 -9.83 -59.12 -9.71
CA ASP A 142 -8.76 -58.78 -8.78
C ASP A 142 -9.40 -58.31 -7.48
N TYR A 143 -9.03 -58.97 -6.38
CA TYR A 143 -9.46 -58.65 -5.02
C TYR A 143 -8.27 -58.29 -4.12
N THR A 144 -7.10 -58.05 -4.72
CA THR A 144 -5.84 -57.80 -4.00
C THR A 144 -5.65 -56.34 -3.58
N GLY A 145 -6.66 -55.49 -3.79
CA GLY A 145 -6.63 -54.09 -3.37
C GLY A 145 -6.43 -53.08 -4.49
N HIS A 146 -6.55 -53.50 -5.75
CA HIS A 146 -6.36 -52.64 -6.91
C HIS A 146 -7.69 -52.22 -7.54
N PRO A 147 -7.83 -50.93 -7.91
CA PRO A 147 -6.84 -49.86 -7.79
C PRO A 147 -6.78 -49.25 -6.37
N THR A 148 -5.58 -49.00 -5.86
CA THR A 148 -5.42 -48.31 -4.57
C THR A 148 -5.93 -46.86 -4.67
N LEU A 149 -6.59 -46.37 -3.61
CA LEU A 149 -7.21 -45.05 -3.56
C LEU A 149 -6.61 -44.21 -2.42
N VAL A 150 -6.60 -42.89 -2.58
CA VAL A 150 -6.15 -41.95 -1.55
C VAL A 150 -7.02 -40.70 -1.55
N LYS A 151 -7.17 -40.08 -0.38
CA LYS A 151 -7.69 -38.70 -0.28
C LYS A 151 -6.54 -37.75 -0.59
N VAL A 152 -6.48 -37.25 -1.82
CA VAL A 152 -5.37 -36.40 -2.24
C VAL A 152 -5.42 -35.09 -1.49
N PHE A 153 -4.41 -34.86 -0.66
CA PHE A 153 -4.08 -33.55 -0.14
C PHE A 153 -2.64 -33.27 -0.48
N GLU A 154 -2.43 -32.25 -1.31
CA GLU A 154 -1.12 -31.75 -1.69
C GLU A 154 -1.05 -30.25 -1.43
N GLU A 155 0.08 -29.82 -0.89
CA GLU A 155 0.34 -28.44 -0.55
C GLU A 155 1.81 -28.04 -0.80
N PHE A 156 1.97 -26.83 -1.34
CA PHE A 156 3.27 -26.19 -1.59
C PHE A 156 3.38 -24.91 -0.74
N ARG A 157 4.45 -24.79 0.05
CA ARG A 157 4.77 -23.62 0.90
C ARG A 157 6.25 -23.26 0.81
N ASP A 158 6.57 -22.06 1.31
CA ASP A 158 7.94 -21.56 1.44
C ASP A 158 8.74 -21.63 0.13
N ALA A 159 8.06 -21.43 -1.00
CA ALA A 159 8.68 -21.43 -2.30
C ALA A 159 9.66 -20.26 -2.44
N SER A 160 10.85 -20.53 -2.96
CA SER A 160 11.87 -19.51 -3.18
C SER A 160 12.69 -19.77 -4.43
N VAL A 161 13.25 -18.68 -4.96
CA VAL A 161 14.20 -18.71 -6.08
C VAL A 161 15.42 -17.84 -5.74
N THR A 162 16.62 -18.35 -6.02
CA THR A 162 17.88 -17.64 -5.82
C THR A 162 18.79 -17.77 -7.04
N PRO A 163 19.33 -16.67 -7.59
CA PRO A 163 19.10 -15.28 -7.17
C PRO A 163 17.70 -14.78 -7.56
N ARG A 164 17.16 -13.81 -6.79
CA ARG A 164 15.89 -13.13 -7.11
C ARG A 164 16.01 -12.15 -8.28
N LYS A 165 17.23 -11.68 -8.57
CA LYS A 165 17.56 -10.76 -9.67
C LYS A 165 18.56 -11.43 -10.58
N GLY A 166 18.30 -11.40 -11.88
CA GLY A 166 19.18 -11.99 -12.88
C GLY A 166 18.58 -11.95 -14.27
N THR A 167 19.36 -12.41 -15.23
CA THR A 167 19.09 -12.49 -16.65
C THR A 167 18.88 -13.95 -17.07
N ARG A 168 18.67 -14.19 -18.37
CA ARG A 168 18.63 -15.54 -18.93
C ARG A 168 19.98 -16.28 -18.86
N GLU A 169 21.09 -15.55 -18.70
CA GLU A 169 22.45 -16.12 -18.65
C GLU A 169 22.79 -16.62 -17.24
N ASP A 170 22.02 -16.21 -16.23
CA ASP A 170 22.20 -16.61 -14.85
C ASP A 170 21.58 -17.99 -14.57
N LEU A 171 22.14 -18.68 -13.57
CA LEU A 171 21.65 -19.97 -13.10
C LEU A 171 20.85 -19.79 -11.82
N TYR A 172 19.66 -20.38 -11.79
CA TYR A 172 18.73 -20.27 -10.67
C TYR A 172 18.62 -21.56 -9.88
N THR A 173 18.40 -21.40 -8.58
CA THR A 173 17.99 -22.45 -7.67
C THR A 173 16.56 -22.19 -7.22
N TYR A 174 15.68 -23.18 -7.40
CA TYR A 174 14.31 -23.16 -6.92
C TYR A 174 14.13 -24.16 -5.80
N GLU A 175 13.43 -23.77 -4.75
CA GLU A 175 13.13 -24.61 -3.58
C GLU A 175 11.67 -24.47 -3.18
N VAL A 176 11.08 -25.56 -2.65
CA VAL A 176 9.73 -25.54 -2.09
C VAL A 176 9.55 -26.63 -1.05
N SER A 177 8.81 -26.32 0.02
CA SER A 177 8.32 -27.31 0.97
C SER A 177 7.05 -27.95 0.43
N VAL A 178 7.07 -29.28 0.29
CA VAL A 178 5.94 -30.09 -0.22
C VAL A 178 5.42 -30.98 0.90
N PHE A 179 4.10 -31.04 1.01
CA PHE A 179 3.38 -32.07 1.78
C PHE A 179 2.37 -32.74 0.85
N SER A 180 2.40 -34.07 0.78
CA SER A 180 1.43 -34.85 0.02
C SER A 180 1.03 -36.11 0.79
N THR A 181 -0.23 -36.51 0.70
CA THR A 181 -0.73 -37.75 1.32
C THR A 181 -0.37 -39.02 0.52
N ALA A 182 0.25 -38.86 -0.65
CA ALA A 182 0.73 -39.95 -1.48
C ALA A 182 2.09 -39.61 -2.09
N PRO A 183 2.85 -40.62 -2.57
CA PRO A 183 4.02 -40.37 -3.40
C PRO A 183 3.62 -39.63 -4.69
N ASP A 184 4.46 -38.70 -5.12
CA ASP A 184 4.24 -37.94 -6.35
C ASP A 184 5.55 -37.46 -7.00
N ASN A 185 5.45 -37.11 -8.28
CA ASN A 185 6.54 -36.56 -9.08
C ASN A 185 6.25 -35.09 -9.33
N ILE A 186 6.92 -34.21 -8.58
CA ILE A 186 6.70 -32.77 -8.67
C ILE A 186 7.57 -32.22 -9.79
N THR A 187 6.96 -31.64 -10.83
CA THR A 187 7.65 -30.98 -11.92
C THR A 187 7.72 -29.48 -11.66
N LEU A 188 8.91 -28.90 -11.77
CA LEU A 188 9.10 -27.45 -11.84
C LEU A 188 8.91 -27.01 -13.29
N GLU A 189 8.03 -26.02 -13.48
CA GLU A 189 7.84 -25.34 -14.76
C GLU A 189 8.08 -23.84 -14.59
N VAL A 190 8.64 -23.20 -15.62
CA VAL A 190 8.99 -21.78 -15.65
C VAL A 190 8.35 -21.11 -16.86
N ALA A 191 8.08 -19.81 -16.78
CA ALA A 191 7.45 -19.05 -17.86
C ALA A 191 7.90 -17.57 -17.88
N PRO A 192 7.87 -16.91 -19.06
CA PRO A 192 8.11 -15.48 -19.17
C PRO A 192 6.93 -14.62 -18.68
N SER A 193 5.77 -15.23 -18.44
CA SER A 193 4.57 -14.55 -17.92
C SER A 193 3.72 -15.50 -17.07
N LYS A 194 2.84 -14.96 -16.22
CA LYS A 194 1.93 -15.73 -15.37
C LYS A 194 0.98 -16.65 -16.17
N ASN A 195 0.71 -16.31 -17.43
CA ASN A 195 -0.18 -17.09 -18.31
C ASN A 195 0.60 -18.07 -19.21
N GLY A 196 1.91 -18.19 -19.04
CA GLY A 196 2.79 -19.02 -19.87
C GLY A 196 3.41 -18.26 -21.04
N PRO A 197 3.93 -18.96 -22.06
CA PRO A 197 4.00 -20.43 -22.16
C PRO A 197 4.86 -21.03 -21.03
N TRP A 198 4.43 -22.17 -20.50
CA TRP A 198 5.13 -22.90 -19.42
C TRP A 198 6.09 -23.92 -20.01
N THR A 199 7.33 -23.93 -19.50
CA THR A 199 8.39 -24.84 -19.91
C THR A 199 8.82 -25.70 -18.71
N PRO A 200 8.75 -27.04 -18.80
CA PRO A 200 9.22 -27.93 -17.74
C PRO A 200 10.75 -27.94 -17.70
N VAL A 201 11.33 -27.78 -16.52
CA VAL A 201 12.80 -27.71 -16.32
C VAL A 201 13.36 -28.88 -15.52
N GLY A 202 12.52 -29.60 -14.79
CA GLY A 202 12.93 -30.82 -14.10
C GLY A 202 11.87 -31.36 -13.16
N THR A 203 12.02 -32.62 -12.77
CA THR A 203 11.09 -33.32 -11.89
C THR A 203 11.83 -33.90 -10.70
N GLN A 204 11.24 -33.81 -9.51
CA GLN A 204 11.75 -34.36 -8.26
C GLN A 204 10.72 -35.28 -7.63
N ASP A 205 11.19 -36.39 -7.06
CA ASP A 205 10.32 -37.38 -6.43
C ASP A 205 10.04 -37.01 -4.96
N TYR A 206 8.75 -36.95 -4.63
CA TYR A 206 8.24 -36.90 -3.26
C TYR A 206 7.92 -38.33 -2.79
N THR A 207 8.72 -38.83 -1.85
CA THR A 207 8.74 -40.25 -1.45
C THR A 207 8.33 -40.51 0.00
N VAL A 208 7.94 -39.47 0.75
CA VAL A 208 7.64 -39.55 2.19
C VAL A 208 6.23 -39.03 2.51
N PRO A 209 5.17 -39.78 2.14
CA PRO A 209 3.79 -39.36 2.34
C PRO A 209 3.49 -38.93 3.78
N GLY A 210 2.69 -37.88 3.93
CA GLY A 210 2.26 -37.36 5.24
C GLY A 210 3.34 -36.59 6.01
N SER A 211 4.47 -36.25 5.37
CA SER A 211 5.55 -35.48 5.98
C SER A 211 6.01 -34.33 5.08
N TRP A 212 6.39 -33.19 5.67
CA TRP A 212 6.99 -32.11 4.89
C TRP A 212 8.38 -32.50 4.37
N LYS A 213 8.62 -32.28 3.08
CA LYS A 213 9.93 -32.46 2.43
C LYS A 213 10.24 -31.25 1.57
N VAL A 214 11.46 -30.72 1.69
CA VAL A 214 11.95 -29.67 0.79
C VAL A 214 12.47 -30.32 -0.49
N LEU A 215 11.94 -29.88 -1.63
CA LEU A 215 12.44 -30.25 -2.96
C LEU A 215 13.23 -29.09 -3.56
N ARG A 216 14.31 -29.41 -4.27
CA ARG A 216 15.25 -28.43 -4.80
C ARG A 216 15.64 -28.74 -6.25
N TRP A 217 15.64 -27.70 -7.08
CA TRP A 217 16.16 -27.71 -8.45
C TRP A 217 17.29 -26.70 -8.52
N GLN A 218 18.47 -27.14 -8.97
CA GLN A 218 19.68 -26.32 -9.04
C GLN A 218 20.11 -26.15 -10.49
N ASN A 219 20.85 -25.07 -10.75
CA ASN A 219 21.42 -24.77 -12.07
C ASN A 219 20.38 -24.71 -13.18
N VAL A 220 19.20 -24.17 -12.87
CA VAL A 220 18.12 -23.99 -13.85
C VAL A 220 18.43 -22.76 -14.68
N SER A 221 18.62 -22.92 -16.00
CA SER A 221 18.66 -21.81 -16.95
C SER A 221 17.24 -21.43 -17.38
N LEU A 222 17.06 -20.16 -17.72
CA LEU A 222 15.81 -19.65 -18.29
C LEU A 222 16.04 -19.33 -19.75
N ASP A 223 15.61 -20.22 -20.65
CA ASP A 223 15.89 -20.10 -22.10
C ASP A 223 14.97 -19.10 -22.82
N PHE A 224 14.50 -18.07 -22.10
CA PHE A 224 13.64 -17.02 -22.62
C PHE A 224 14.00 -15.68 -22.01
N ASP A 225 13.72 -14.60 -22.74
CA ASP A 225 13.84 -13.25 -22.20
C ASP A 225 12.64 -12.94 -21.31
N PHE A 226 12.89 -12.34 -20.15
CA PHE A 226 11.85 -11.95 -19.21
C PHE A 226 12.18 -10.60 -18.58
N THR A 227 11.14 -9.89 -18.17
CA THR A 227 11.26 -8.74 -17.24
C THR A 227 10.93 -9.21 -15.82
N SER A 228 9.85 -9.99 -15.71
CA SER A 228 9.45 -10.74 -14.53
C SER A 228 9.14 -12.17 -14.98
N ALA A 229 9.91 -13.16 -14.54
CA ALA A 229 9.60 -14.56 -14.80
C ALA A 229 8.61 -15.09 -13.75
N TYR A 230 8.01 -16.23 -14.06
CA TYR A 230 7.13 -16.98 -13.15
C TYR A 230 7.56 -18.43 -13.12
N TYR A 231 7.24 -19.11 -12.03
CA TYR A 231 7.41 -20.56 -11.93
C TYR A 231 6.22 -21.19 -11.23
N ARG A 232 6.00 -22.48 -11.48
CA ARG A 232 5.00 -23.27 -10.78
C ARG A 232 5.53 -24.66 -10.49
N PHE A 233 5.04 -25.24 -9.40
CA PHE A 233 5.22 -26.67 -9.12
C PHE A 233 3.97 -27.40 -9.54
N VAL A 234 4.14 -28.48 -10.29
CA VAL A 234 3.06 -29.29 -10.87
C VAL A 234 3.22 -30.71 -10.37
N GLY A 235 2.32 -31.14 -9.49
CA GLY A 235 2.09 -32.53 -9.12
C GLY A 235 0.62 -32.88 -9.36
N ARG A 236 -0.01 -33.55 -8.40
CA ARG A 236 -1.47 -33.75 -8.34
C ARG A 236 -2.23 -32.42 -8.18
N LYS A 237 -1.57 -31.38 -7.67
CA LYS A 237 -1.99 -29.97 -7.74
C LYS A 237 -0.92 -29.12 -8.41
N GLU A 238 -1.34 -27.94 -8.85
CA GLU A 238 -0.42 -26.90 -9.30
C GLU A 238 -0.48 -25.65 -8.42
N LYS A 239 0.66 -24.98 -8.23
CA LYS A 239 0.71 -23.67 -7.58
C LYS A 239 1.78 -22.79 -8.21
N THR A 240 1.40 -21.57 -8.55
CA THR A 240 2.23 -20.56 -9.24
C THR A 240 2.83 -19.56 -8.25
N PHE A 241 4.05 -19.11 -8.55
CA PHE A 241 4.86 -18.19 -7.77
C PHE A 241 5.60 -17.18 -8.69
N ASP A 242 5.99 -16.04 -8.12
CA ASP A 242 6.81 -15.04 -8.81
C ASP A 242 8.27 -15.49 -8.88
N GLY A 243 8.80 -15.54 -10.10
CA GLY A 243 10.17 -15.98 -10.40
C GLY A 243 11.23 -14.89 -10.22
N PRO A 244 12.41 -15.08 -10.85
CA PRO A 244 13.43 -14.05 -10.89
C PRO A 244 13.02 -12.90 -11.79
N PHE A 245 13.61 -11.73 -11.54
CA PHE A 245 13.33 -10.51 -12.29
C PHE A 245 14.60 -9.94 -12.91
N TRP A 246 14.44 -9.31 -14.06
CA TRP A 246 15.55 -8.70 -14.79
C TRP A 246 16.11 -7.49 -14.01
N PRO A 247 17.43 -7.32 -13.86
CA PRO A 247 17.99 -6.15 -13.21
C PRO A 247 17.65 -4.86 -13.99
N VAL A 248 16.83 -3.99 -13.40
CA VAL A 248 16.53 -2.66 -13.97
C VAL A 248 17.42 -1.64 -13.30
N SER A 249 18.20 -0.91 -14.10
CA SER A 249 18.90 0.28 -13.64
C SER A 249 17.91 1.43 -13.61
N VAL A 250 17.82 2.13 -12.49
CA VAL A 250 16.93 3.29 -12.31
C VAL A 250 17.75 4.43 -11.72
N GLU A 251 17.69 5.57 -12.37
CA GLU A 251 18.16 6.86 -11.87
C GLU A 251 16.96 7.80 -11.73
N PHE A 252 17.04 8.72 -10.78
CA PHE A 252 15.98 9.70 -10.54
C PHE A 252 16.56 11.04 -10.06
N ARG A 253 15.84 12.13 -10.31
CA ARG A 253 16.22 13.50 -9.89
C ARG A 253 15.03 14.46 -9.92
N ASN A 254 15.28 15.70 -9.54
CA ASN A 254 14.36 16.83 -9.70
C ASN A 254 12.96 16.55 -9.14
N GLU A 255 12.89 15.97 -7.93
CA GLU A 255 11.65 15.86 -7.22
C GLU A 255 11.06 17.25 -6.95
N SER A 256 9.73 17.35 -7.01
CA SER A 256 9.06 18.60 -6.64
C SER A 256 7.74 18.33 -5.96
N LEU A 257 7.39 19.22 -5.05
CA LEU A 257 6.11 19.28 -4.35
C LEU A 257 5.57 20.71 -4.47
N SER A 258 4.28 20.84 -4.78
CA SER A 258 3.61 22.14 -4.73
C SER A 258 2.11 21.99 -4.44
N PRO A 259 1.51 22.82 -3.57
CA PRO A 259 2.18 23.75 -2.65
C PRO A 259 2.93 23.01 -1.51
N GLU A 260 3.83 23.69 -0.80
CA GLU A 260 4.54 23.10 0.36
C GLU A 260 3.69 23.04 1.64
N ARG A 261 2.58 23.79 1.67
CA ARG A 261 1.67 23.89 2.83
C ARG A 261 0.23 24.01 2.35
N GLY A 262 -0.70 23.44 3.10
CA GLY A 262 -2.12 23.51 2.78
C GLY A 262 -3.03 23.04 3.90
N LEU A 263 -4.33 23.19 3.68
CA LEU A 263 -5.38 22.57 4.48
C LEU A 263 -5.51 21.06 4.15
N PRO A 264 -6.19 20.25 4.98
CA PRO A 264 -6.39 18.82 4.72
C PRO A 264 -6.99 18.48 3.36
N ASP A 265 -7.82 19.37 2.80
CA ASP A 265 -8.45 19.22 1.49
C ASP A 265 -7.66 19.86 0.34
N THR A 266 -6.50 20.47 0.63
CA THR A 266 -5.66 21.11 -0.40
C THR A 266 -5.11 20.05 -1.36
N PRO A 267 -5.27 20.24 -2.68
CA PRO A 267 -4.68 19.37 -3.67
C PRO A 267 -3.18 19.65 -3.82
N PHE A 268 -2.36 18.62 -3.63
CA PHE A 268 -0.91 18.69 -3.81
C PHE A 268 -0.50 18.04 -5.13
N ARG A 269 0.56 18.58 -5.74
CA ARG A 269 1.20 18.05 -6.94
C ARG A 269 2.60 17.57 -6.61
N TYR A 270 2.88 16.32 -6.97
CA TYR A 270 4.19 15.70 -6.84
C TYR A 270 4.75 15.38 -8.21
N ALA A 271 6.06 15.48 -8.38
CA ALA A 271 6.72 15.04 -9.60
C ALA A 271 8.11 14.45 -9.33
N LEU A 272 8.57 13.63 -10.26
CA LEU A 272 9.90 13.02 -10.27
C LEU A 272 10.38 12.85 -11.71
N GLU A 273 11.63 13.22 -12.00
CA GLU A 273 12.28 12.79 -13.25
C GLU A 273 12.92 11.41 -13.04
N VAL A 274 12.65 10.50 -13.95
CA VAL A 274 13.13 9.11 -13.91
C VAL A 274 13.82 8.76 -15.22
N ASN A 275 14.89 7.98 -15.14
CA ASN A 275 15.54 7.32 -16.26
C ASN A 275 15.78 5.87 -15.87
N ALA A 276 15.14 4.95 -16.58
CA ALA A 276 15.28 3.51 -16.36
C ALA A 276 15.63 2.76 -17.64
N SER A 277 16.41 1.68 -17.48
CA SER A 277 16.85 0.81 -18.59
C SER A 277 15.73 -0.04 -19.21
N LYS A 278 14.51 0.00 -18.62
CA LYS A 278 13.30 -0.69 -19.08
C LYS A 278 12.05 0.11 -18.71
N GLU A 279 10.93 -0.25 -19.33
CA GLU A 279 9.60 0.19 -18.90
C GLU A 279 9.32 -0.31 -17.48
N ILE A 280 8.86 0.59 -16.61
CA ILE A 280 8.55 0.33 -15.20
C ILE A 280 7.32 1.13 -14.78
N GLU A 281 6.73 0.75 -13.65
CA GLU A 281 5.76 1.61 -12.96
C GLU A 281 6.43 2.29 -11.76
N VAL A 282 6.13 3.57 -11.58
CA VAL A 282 6.55 4.35 -10.43
C VAL A 282 5.32 4.65 -9.59
N SER A 283 5.39 4.34 -8.31
CA SER A 283 4.33 4.60 -7.33
C SER A 283 4.73 5.78 -6.45
N LEU A 284 3.77 6.64 -6.11
CA LEU A 284 3.92 7.65 -5.07
C LEU A 284 3.31 7.14 -3.77
N ASN A 285 4.09 7.16 -2.69
CA ASN A 285 3.64 6.77 -1.34
C ASN A 285 3.80 7.98 -0.41
N VAL A 286 2.71 8.43 0.18
CA VAL A 286 2.64 9.65 1.02
C VAL A 286 2.25 9.26 2.45
N TRP A 287 2.90 9.87 3.43
CA TRP A 287 2.56 9.71 4.83
C TRP A 287 1.28 10.48 5.13
N ASP A 288 0.19 9.74 5.36
CA ASP A 288 -1.07 10.32 5.75
C ASP A 288 -0.99 10.81 7.20
N VAL A 289 -1.10 12.13 7.36
CA VAL A 289 -0.97 12.79 8.67
C VAL A 289 -2.09 12.44 9.64
N GLY A 290 -3.25 12.02 9.14
CA GLY A 290 -4.40 11.58 9.92
C GLY A 290 -4.30 10.12 10.35
N SER A 291 -4.02 9.21 9.42
CA SER A 291 -3.93 7.77 9.72
C SER A 291 -2.56 7.35 10.30
N LYS A 292 -1.55 8.23 10.23
CA LYS A 292 -0.16 7.96 10.66
C LYS A 292 0.43 6.72 9.96
N SER A 293 0.22 6.62 8.65
CA SER A 293 0.74 5.53 7.82
C SER A 293 1.05 6.00 6.41
N PHE A 294 1.97 5.33 5.71
CA PHE A 294 2.16 5.55 4.28
C PHE A 294 1.02 4.93 3.48
N VAL A 295 0.49 5.70 2.53
CA VAL A 295 -0.56 5.28 1.60
C VAL A 295 -0.05 5.46 0.17
N MET A 296 -0.24 4.45 -0.68
CA MET A 296 0.05 4.55 -2.11
C MET A 296 -1.05 5.37 -2.79
N VAL A 297 -0.70 6.55 -3.27
CA VAL A 297 -1.67 7.48 -3.87
C VAL A 297 -1.94 7.14 -5.33
N GLY A 298 -0.94 6.62 -6.04
CA GLY A 298 -1.12 6.18 -7.41
C GLY A 298 0.16 5.73 -8.09
N ARG A 299 0.00 5.12 -9.27
CA ARG A 299 1.09 4.68 -10.13
C ARG A 299 1.11 5.45 -11.45
N ARG A 300 2.31 5.58 -12.03
CA ARG A 300 2.58 6.13 -13.34
C ARG A 300 3.52 5.21 -14.09
N THR A 301 3.21 4.90 -15.34
CA THR A 301 4.07 4.08 -16.20
C THR A 301 5.15 4.97 -16.82
N TYR A 302 6.41 4.61 -16.62
CA TYR A 302 7.55 5.18 -17.34
C TYR A 302 7.76 4.36 -18.61
N ARG A 303 7.66 5.00 -19.79
CA ARG A 303 7.75 4.31 -21.09
C ARG A 303 9.00 4.67 -21.87
N ASN A 304 9.63 5.79 -21.56
CA ASN A 304 10.70 6.35 -22.38
C ASN A 304 12.07 5.73 -22.07
N VAL A 305 12.20 4.41 -22.28
CA VAL A 305 13.38 3.61 -21.92
C VAL A 305 14.70 4.31 -22.24
N SER A 306 15.61 4.32 -21.25
CA SER A 306 16.94 4.96 -21.31
C SER A 306 16.92 6.48 -21.59
N SER A 307 15.82 7.16 -21.27
CA SER A 307 15.64 8.60 -21.45
C SER A 307 15.01 9.22 -20.21
N TRP A 308 15.36 10.47 -19.90
CA TRP A 308 14.71 11.17 -18.80
C TRP A 308 13.23 11.49 -19.13
N GLU A 309 12.33 11.09 -18.25
CA GLU A 309 10.88 11.37 -18.33
C GLU A 309 10.40 11.93 -16.98
N ARG A 310 9.58 12.99 -17.03
CA ARG A 310 8.99 13.60 -15.83
C ARG A 310 7.62 12.98 -15.58
N LEU A 311 7.48 12.29 -14.45
CA LEU A 311 6.22 11.71 -14.00
C LEU A 311 5.57 12.62 -12.96
N GLU A 312 4.24 12.75 -13.03
CA GLU A 312 3.49 13.68 -12.19
C GLU A 312 2.24 13.03 -11.58
N TRP A 313 2.00 13.37 -10.32
CA TRP A 313 0.81 13.00 -9.54
C TRP A 313 0.13 14.29 -9.10
N ASP A 314 -0.98 14.61 -9.75
CA ASP A 314 -1.80 15.78 -9.47
C ASP A 314 -2.95 15.43 -8.52
N ASP A 315 -3.54 16.45 -7.88
CA ASP A 315 -4.72 16.34 -7.00
C ASP A 315 -4.53 15.31 -5.87
N VAL A 316 -3.31 15.23 -5.33
CA VAL A 316 -2.99 14.34 -4.22
C VAL A 316 -3.44 14.97 -2.92
N ARG A 317 -4.31 14.27 -2.18
CA ARG A 317 -4.71 14.64 -0.83
C ARG A 317 -3.92 13.82 0.17
N VAL A 318 -3.27 14.51 1.11
CA VAL A 318 -2.39 13.89 2.09
C VAL A 318 -3.20 13.19 3.18
N THR A 319 -4.41 13.64 3.46
CA THR A 319 -5.27 13.02 4.47
C THR A 319 -6.73 13.21 4.13
N ALA A 320 -7.57 12.26 4.54
CA ALA A 320 -9.03 12.37 4.47
C ALA A 320 -9.62 13.01 5.75
N THR A 321 -8.82 13.20 6.79
CA THR A 321 -9.29 13.66 8.10
C THR A 321 -9.28 15.19 8.17
N PRO A 322 -10.45 15.87 8.29
CA PRO A 322 -10.53 17.34 8.20
C PRO A 322 -9.82 18.12 9.31
N GLU A 323 -9.52 17.46 10.43
CA GLU A 323 -8.87 18.06 11.60
C GLU A 323 -7.40 17.62 11.72
N ALA A 324 -6.90 16.79 10.81
CA ALA A 324 -5.53 16.33 10.88
C ALA A 324 -4.56 17.45 10.51
N TYR A 325 -3.44 17.50 11.23
CA TYR A 325 -2.38 18.47 11.02
C TYR A 325 -1.01 17.87 11.29
N GLY A 326 0.01 18.53 10.77
CA GLY A 326 1.41 18.15 10.90
C GLY A 326 2.10 17.97 9.55
N SER A 327 3.39 17.68 9.61
CA SER A 327 4.24 17.49 8.44
C SER A 327 4.07 16.09 7.85
N SER A 328 3.96 16.03 6.53
CA SER A 328 3.97 14.78 5.78
C SER A 328 5.39 14.45 5.28
N GLN A 329 5.53 13.24 4.75
CA GLN A 329 6.73 12.71 4.11
C GLN A 329 6.32 11.84 2.93
N TYR A 330 7.19 11.66 1.95
CA TYR A 330 6.89 10.78 0.82
C TYR A 330 8.12 10.08 0.25
N TYR A 331 7.87 9.04 -0.52
CA TYR A 331 8.87 8.34 -1.32
C TYR A 331 8.25 7.74 -2.58
N TYR A 332 9.09 7.39 -3.54
CA TYR A 332 8.66 6.70 -4.76
C TYR A 332 9.08 5.24 -4.72
N GLY A 333 8.19 4.34 -5.11
CA GLY A 333 8.49 2.91 -5.28
C GLY A 333 8.56 2.56 -6.76
N PHE A 334 9.60 1.84 -7.17
CA PHE A 334 9.81 1.38 -8.55
C PHE A 334 9.37 -0.07 -8.67
N HIS A 335 8.46 -0.35 -9.59
CA HIS A 335 7.84 -1.65 -9.79
C HIS A 335 8.11 -2.13 -11.21
N TYR A 336 8.22 -3.44 -11.37
CA TYR A 336 8.01 -4.01 -12.69
C TYR A 336 6.55 -3.80 -13.08
N VAL A 337 6.28 -3.75 -14.38
CA VAL A 337 4.90 -3.69 -14.89
C VAL A 337 4.12 -4.87 -14.31
N ASP A 338 2.92 -4.59 -13.79
CA ASP A 338 2.01 -5.53 -13.12
C ASP A 338 2.50 -6.15 -11.78
N ALA A 339 3.68 -5.77 -11.28
CA ALA A 339 4.16 -6.25 -9.99
C ALA A 339 3.44 -5.55 -8.82
N GLU A 340 3.05 -6.33 -7.80
CA GLU A 340 2.44 -5.77 -6.59
C GLU A 340 3.46 -5.05 -5.71
N SER A 341 4.67 -5.60 -5.59
CA SER A 341 5.74 -5.09 -4.72
C SER A 341 6.83 -4.36 -5.50
N PRO A 342 7.36 -3.23 -4.97
CA PRO A 342 8.46 -2.52 -5.61
C PRO A 342 9.76 -3.31 -5.50
N PHE A 343 10.60 -3.26 -6.54
CA PHE A 343 11.94 -3.86 -6.53
C PHE A 343 13.00 -2.94 -5.91
N ALA A 344 12.69 -1.65 -5.79
CA ALA A 344 13.48 -0.63 -5.12
C ALA A 344 12.58 0.56 -4.76
N THR A 345 12.98 1.35 -3.76
CA THR A 345 12.35 2.63 -3.45
C THR A 345 13.39 3.73 -3.40
N THR A 346 12.97 4.98 -3.62
CA THR A 346 13.88 6.12 -3.44
C THR A 346 14.43 6.16 -2.02
N LYS A 347 13.60 5.81 -1.03
CA LYS A 347 14.01 5.73 0.38
C LYS A 347 15.18 4.77 0.58
N ASP A 348 15.11 3.56 0.01
CA ASP A 348 16.19 2.57 0.16
C ASP A 348 17.46 3.00 -0.59
N MET A 349 17.30 3.71 -1.71
CA MET A 349 18.41 4.16 -2.55
C MET A 349 19.13 5.40 -2.00
N ILE A 350 18.44 6.32 -1.31
CA ILE A 350 19.05 7.54 -0.73
C ILE A 350 19.13 7.54 0.80
N GLY A 351 18.51 6.58 1.49
CA GLY A 351 18.51 6.44 2.94
C GLY A 351 17.57 7.38 3.71
N ARG A 352 16.71 8.16 3.03
CA ARG A 352 15.78 9.11 3.67
C ARG A 352 14.48 9.28 2.90
N TYR A 353 13.46 9.82 3.58
CA TYR A 353 12.23 10.28 2.95
C TYR A 353 12.39 11.71 2.41
N TYR A 354 11.60 12.06 1.39
CA TYR A 354 11.43 13.44 0.99
C TYR A 354 10.48 14.15 1.96
N ALA A 355 10.72 15.44 2.21
CA ALA A 355 9.85 16.28 3.01
C ALA A 355 8.53 16.52 2.25
N GLY A 356 7.42 16.05 2.81
CA GLY A 356 6.09 16.28 2.24
C GLY A 356 5.52 17.64 2.67
N PRO A 357 4.26 17.92 2.30
CA PRO A 357 3.64 19.18 2.66
C PRO A 357 3.30 19.25 4.15
N ASP A 358 3.26 20.47 4.67
CA ASP A 358 2.73 20.77 6.00
C ASP A 358 1.21 20.96 5.93
N VAL A 359 0.48 20.08 6.59
CA VAL A 359 -0.97 20.16 6.71
C VAL A 359 -1.32 20.96 7.96
N VAL A 360 -2.12 22.01 7.79
CA VAL A 360 -2.57 22.88 8.90
C VAL A 360 -4.08 22.98 8.95
N VAL A 361 -4.62 23.16 10.15
CA VAL A 361 -6.07 23.33 10.33
C VAL A 361 -6.52 24.76 10.02
N VAL A 362 -5.64 25.73 10.27
CA VAL A 362 -5.87 27.15 10.01
C VAL A 362 -4.68 27.72 9.26
N TRP A 363 -4.95 28.33 8.11
CA TRP A 363 -3.99 29.01 7.28
C TRP A 363 -4.25 30.51 7.31
N VAL A 364 -3.26 31.25 7.81
CA VAL A 364 -3.24 32.71 7.82
C VAL A 364 -2.60 33.22 6.52
N LYS A 365 -3.33 34.05 5.78
CA LYS A 365 -2.92 34.70 4.54
C LYS A 365 -3.08 36.22 4.62
N ASN A 366 -2.45 36.93 3.69
CA ASN A 366 -2.67 38.37 3.46
C ASN A 366 -2.65 39.22 4.73
N THR A 367 -1.65 39.00 5.58
CA THR A 367 -1.54 39.71 6.86
C THR A 367 -1.04 41.13 6.63
N THR A 368 -1.64 42.10 7.31
CA THR A 368 -1.21 43.50 7.24
C THR A 368 -1.27 44.17 8.62
N VAL A 369 -0.43 45.19 8.79
CA VAL A 369 -0.47 46.10 9.94
C VAL A 369 -0.50 47.53 9.44
N SER A 370 -1.35 48.37 10.03
CA SER A 370 -1.45 49.79 9.73
C SER A 370 -1.53 50.62 11.01
N PRO A 371 -0.76 51.71 11.15
CA PRO A 371 0.26 52.17 10.21
C PRO A 371 1.50 51.26 10.20
N GLU A 372 2.32 51.34 9.15
CA GLU A 372 3.58 50.59 9.06
C GLU A 372 4.68 51.14 9.99
N ARG A 373 4.52 52.37 10.48
CA ARG A 373 5.50 53.10 11.30
C ARG A 373 4.84 53.80 12.48
N GLY A 374 5.59 53.94 13.56
CA GLY A 374 5.24 54.79 14.70
C GLY A 374 6.11 54.53 15.92
N SER A 375 5.51 54.63 17.10
CA SER A 375 6.17 54.36 18.38
C SER A 375 5.54 53.15 19.09
N ALA A 376 6.01 52.86 20.31
CA ALA A 376 5.37 51.88 21.18
C ALA A 376 3.94 52.30 21.61
N TYR A 377 3.62 53.59 21.58
CA TYR A 377 2.32 54.15 21.99
C TYR A 377 1.33 54.29 20.82
N THR A 378 1.83 54.19 19.60
CA THR A 378 1.04 54.24 18.37
C THR A 378 0.01 53.11 18.34
N SER A 379 -1.26 53.45 18.11
CA SER A 379 -2.34 52.48 17.91
C SER A 379 -2.28 51.86 16.52
N TYR A 380 -2.05 50.55 16.46
CA TYR A 380 -1.97 49.75 15.24
C TYR A 380 -3.25 48.93 15.02
N THR A 381 -3.58 48.69 13.75
CA THR A 381 -4.63 47.77 13.32
C THR A 381 -3.99 46.63 12.54
N TYR A 382 -4.20 45.40 13.01
CA TYR A 382 -3.72 44.18 12.37
C TYR A 382 -4.89 43.49 11.66
N THR A 383 -4.66 43.01 10.44
CA THR A 383 -5.63 42.19 9.72
C THR A 383 -4.99 40.92 9.19
N ALA A 384 -5.81 39.88 9.08
CA ALA A 384 -5.40 38.61 8.49
C ALA A 384 -6.58 37.94 7.80
N GLU A 385 -6.33 37.34 6.64
CA GLU A 385 -7.28 36.45 5.97
C GLU A 385 -7.08 35.03 6.49
N ILE A 386 -8.18 34.40 6.91
CA ILE A 386 -8.18 33.07 7.52
C ILE A 386 -8.89 32.10 6.60
N GLU A 387 -8.15 31.09 6.16
CA GLU A 387 -8.68 29.88 5.53
C GLU A 387 -8.59 28.73 6.54
N THR A 388 -9.68 28.01 6.75
CA THR A 388 -9.74 26.99 7.81
C THR A 388 -10.80 25.94 7.48
N THR A 389 -10.57 24.70 7.93
CA THR A 389 -11.59 23.65 7.92
C THR A 389 -12.51 23.72 9.14
N LYS A 390 -12.16 24.50 10.18
CA LYS A 390 -12.99 24.69 11.37
C LYS A 390 -14.14 25.68 11.08
N PRO A 391 -15.40 25.36 11.46
CA PRO A 391 -16.53 26.28 11.29
C PRO A 391 -16.44 27.52 12.19
N ARG A 392 -15.71 27.41 13.30
CA ARG A 392 -15.46 28.49 14.26
C ARG A 392 -14.13 28.25 14.97
N CYS A 393 -13.33 29.31 15.13
CA CYS A 393 -12.11 29.27 15.94
C CYS A 393 -11.77 30.66 16.50
N ASP A 394 -11.12 30.70 17.66
CA ASP A 394 -10.67 31.92 18.30
C ASP A 394 -9.17 32.10 18.04
N LEU A 395 -8.79 33.19 17.37
CA LEU A 395 -7.39 33.51 17.11
C LEU A 395 -6.93 34.60 18.05
N GLU A 396 -5.79 34.38 18.70
CA GLU A 396 -5.11 35.36 19.52
C GLU A 396 -4.05 36.09 18.69
N LEU A 397 -3.98 37.42 18.82
CA LEU A 397 -2.86 38.21 18.34
C LEU A 397 -1.85 38.37 19.48
N GLN A 398 -0.61 37.99 19.21
CA GLN A 398 0.53 38.30 20.09
C GLN A 398 1.50 39.21 19.36
N ILE A 399 2.03 40.20 20.07
CA ILE A 399 3.02 41.14 19.55
C ILE A 399 4.31 41.05 20.35
N ARG A 400 5.43 41.35 19.69
CA ARG A 400 6.76 41.41 20.30
C ARG A 400 7.46 42.67 19.82
N PRO A 401 7.92 43.54 20.73
CA PRO A 401 8.58 44.77 20.32
C PRO A 401 10.02 44.50 19.84
N PRO A 402 10.69 45.49 19.25
CA PRO A 402 12.06 45.33 18.75
C PRO A 402 13.01 44.85 19.86
N GLU A 403 13.93 43.96 19.51
CA GLU A 403 15.00 43.46 20.40
C GLU A 403 14.50 42.75 21.69
N SER A 404 13.20 42.43 21.77
CA SER A 404 12.62 41.64 22.84
C SER A 404 12.43 40.18 22.42
N ASP A 405 12.53 39.27 23.38
CA ASP A 405 12.17 37.85 23.22
C ASP A 405 10.80 37.52 23.82
N ILE A 406 10.09 38.53 24.35
CA ILE A 406 8.82 38.37 25.06
C ILE A 406 7.65 38.69 24.13
N TRP A 407 6.76 37.70 23.97
CA TRP A 407 5.49 37.85 23.27
C TRP A 407 4.38 38.25 24.24
N VAL A 408 3.60 39.27 23.88
CA VAL A 408 2.51 39.81 24.70
C VAL A 408 1.19 39.65 23.97
N SER A 409 0.18 39.13 24.67
CA SER A 409 -1.18 38.99 24.15
C SER A 409 -1.87 40.35 23.96
N ARG A 410 -2.54 40.54 22.83
CA ARG A 410 -3.28 41.77 22.49
C ARG A 410 -4.73 41.52 22.10
N GLY A 411 -5.25 40.36 22.51
CA GLY A 411 -6.66 40.02 22.43
C GLY A 411 -6.97 38.94 21.40
N MET A 412 -8.19 38.41 21.53
CA MET A 412 -8.72 37.33 20.72
C MET A 412 -9.83 37.84 19.80
N VAL A 413 -9.86 37.32 18.58
CA VAL A 413 -10.96 37.55 17.62
C VAL A 413 -11.47 36.20 17.14
N THR A 414 -12.79 36.03 17.16
CA THR A 414 -13.47 34.81 16.73
C THR A 414 -13.73 34.83 15.22
N TYR A 415 -13.23 33.83 14.51
CA TYR A 415 -13.70 33.48 13.18
C TYR A 415 -15.04 32.73 13.28
N THR A 416 -16.04 33.14 12.49
CA THR A 416 -17.41 32.60 12.51
C THR A 416 -17.90 32.08 11.15
N GLY A 417 -17.00 31.93 10.17
CA GLY A 417 -17.35 31.46 8.81
C GLY A 417 -17.88 32.55 7.87
N SER A 418 -18.48 33.63 8.37
CA SER A 418 -19.08 34.68 7.54
C SER A 418 -18.11 35.75 7.05
N ASN A 419 -16.97 35.92 7.72
CA ASN A 419 -15.94 36.88 7.35
C ASN A 419 -14.57 36.20 7.46
N SER A 420 -13.88 36.04 6.33
CA SER A 420 -12.53 35.48 6.28
C SER A 420 -11.47 36.44 6.81
N THR A 421 -11.74 37.75 6.83
CA THR A 421 -10.79 38.74 7.33
C THR A 421 -11.05 39.09 8.79
N LEU A 422 -10.11 38.75 9.65
CA LEU A 422 -10.12 39.15 11.06
C LEU A 422 -9.36 40.46 11.27
N VAL A 423 -9.80 41.26 12.24
CA VAL A 423 -9.27 42.60 12.50
C VAL A 423 -9.08 42.83 14.00
N TRP A 424 -7.87 43.18 14.39
CA TRP A 424 -7.53 43.64 15.74
C TRP A 424 -7.24 45.14 15.68
N ARG A 425 -8.05 45.95 16.37
CA ARG A 425 -7.96 47.42 16.34
C ARG A 425 -7.33 47.95 17.63
N ASN A 426 -6.71 49.13 17.52
CA ASN A 426 -6.18 49.89 18.66
C ASN A 426 -5.17 49.09 19.48
N VAL A 427 -4.33 48.29 18.82
CA VAL A 427 -3.28 47.50 19.45
C VAL A 427 -2.05 48.39 19.67
N THR A 428 -1.56 48.45 20.90
CA THR A 428 -0.39 49.26 21.30
C THR A 428 0.66 48.37 21.98
N PHE A 429 1.87 48.90 22.16
CA PHE A 429 2.97 48.24 22.87
C PHE A 429 3.26 48.92 24.22
N ASP A 430 2.22 49.46 24.89
CA ASP A 430 2.30 50.36 26.08
C ASP A 430 3.15 49.89 27.28
N GLU A 431 3.65 48.65 27.29
CA GLU A 431 4.38 48.01 28.40
C GLU A 431 5.88 47.80 28.12
N VAL A 432 6.41 48.48 27.11
CA VAL A 432 7.75 48.23 26.58
C VAL A 432 8.77 49.23 27.13
N ASN A 433 9.98 48.75 27.44
CA ASN A 433 11.08 49.57 27.95
C ASN A 433 11.38 50.77 27.04
N GLU A 434 11.66 51.91 27.67
CA GLU A 434 12.14 53.13 27.01
C GLU A 434 13.48 52.83 26.30
N ASP A 435 13.62 53.27 25.05
CA ASP A 435 14.78 53.11 24.13
C ASP A 435 14.67 52.06 23.00
N GLN A 436 13.49 51.51 22.69
CA GLN A 436 13.35 50.57 21.57
C GLN A 436 13.04 51.26 20.23
N LEU A 437 13.86 50.95 19.22
CA LEU A 437 13.70 51.34 17.80
C LEU A 437 13.88 50.09 16.93
N GLY A 438 13.31 50.09 15.72
CA GLY A 438 13.45 49.00 14.75
C GLY A 438 12.17 48.20 14.55
N MET A 439 12.29 46.99 13.98
CA MET A 439 11.13 46.20 13.57
C MET A 439 10.54 45.41 14.73
N ALA A 440 9.25 45.64 15.01
CA ALA A 440 8.48 44.75 15.85
C ALA A 440 8.09 43.47 15.08
N ALA A 441 7.52 42.50 15.78
CA ALA A 441 6.96 41.29 15.19
C ALA A 441 5.56 41.02 15.76
N TYR A 442 4.74 40.30 15.01
CA TYR A 442 3.46 39.77 15.49
C TYR A 442 3.27 38.33 15.04
N ARG A 443 2.44 37.60 15.76
CA ARG A 443 2.06 36.22 15.43
C ARG A 443 0.62 35.96 15.80
N PHE A 444 0.01 34.99 15.11
CA PHE A 444 -1.32 34.51 15.44
C PHE A 444 -1.22 33.15 16.13
N VAL A 445 -2.00 32.97 17.19
CA VAL A 445 -2.00 31.76 18.00
C VAL A 445 -3.41 31.19 18.08
N LEU A 446 -3.51 29.86 17.99
CA LEU A 446 -4.74 29.10 18.20
C LEU A 446 -4.42 27.93 19.14
N ASP A 447 -5.10 27.86 20.28
CA ASP A 447 -4.93 26.78 21.27
C ASP A 447 -3.43 26.51 21.58
N ASP A 448 -2.67 27.57 21.88
CA ASP A 448 -1.21 27.59 22.10
C ASP A 448 -0.32 27.25 20.88
N ASN A 449 -0.89 27.00 19.70
CA ASN A 449 -0.13 26.76 18.47
C ASN A 449 0.08 28.05 17.68
N VAL A 450 1.35 28.37 17.41
CA VAL A 450 1.72 29.51 16.54
C VAL A 450 1.44 29.16 15.08
N LEU A 451 0.56 29.92 14.44
CA LEU A 451 0.14 29.70 13.05
C LEU A 451 1.12 30.29 12.02
N GLY A 452 1.85 31.33 12.44
CA GLY A 452 2.91 32.00 11.70
C GLY A 452 3.40 33.24 12.43
N GLU A 453 4.66 33.63 12.18
CA GLU A 453 5.26 34.87 12.64
C GLU A 453 5.46 35.82 11.46
N PHE A 454 5.17 37.10 11.68
CA PHE A 454 5.11 38.11 10.62
C PHE A 454 5.87 39.39 11.04
N PRO A 455 6.49 40.11 10.08
CA PRO A 455 7.10 41.41 10.35
C PRO A 455 6.03 42.42 10.80
N GLY A 456 6.23 43.03 11.96
CA GLY A 456 5.36 44.07 12.52
C GLY A 456 5.73 45.48 12.07
N PRO A 457 5.16 46.50 12.72
CA PRO A 457 5.48 47.89 12.41
C PRO A 457 6.91 48.26 12.79
N GLU A 458 7.47 49.25 12.11
CA GLU A 458 8.76 49.85 12.44
C GLU A 458 8.59 50.91 13.52
N PHE A 459 9.25 50.74 14.66
CA PHE A 459 9.40 51.78 15.67
C PHE A 459 10.44 52.77 15.20
N ASP A 460 9.98 53.89 14.63
CA ASP A 460 10.81 54.96 14.11
C ASP A 460 10.97 56.13 15.08
N ALA A 461 10.28 56.07 16.22
CA ALA A 461 10.37 57.03 17.32
C ALA A 461 10.35 56.33 18.70
N SER A 462 11.17 56.84 19.62
CA SER A 462 11.22 56.41 21.01
C SER A 462 11.24 57.62 21.95
N PHE A 463 10.65 57.44 23.13
CA PHE A 463 10.42 58.49 24.12
C PHE A 463 10.93 58.04 25.48
N ARG A 464 11.62 58.94 26.20
CA ARG A 464 12.12 58.69 27.56
C ARG A 464 12.20 59.95 28.41
N ASN A 465 12.47 59.79 29.70
CA ASN A 465 12.69 60.89 30.63
C ASN A 465 11.53 61.92 30.64
N VAL A 466 10.30 61.43 30.67
CA VAL A 466 9.12 62.30 30.78
C VAL A 466 9.19 63.05 32.10
N THR A 467 9.22 64.38 32.03
CA THR A 467 9.27 65.26 33.20
C THR A 467 8.23 66.38 33.07
N TYR A 468 7.71 66.82 34.21
CA TYR A 468 6.80 67.95 34.28
C TYR A 468 7.11 68.82 35.48
N ASN A 469 7.09 70.14 35.30
CA ASN A 469 7.37 71.10 36.36
C ASN A 469 6.29 72.18 36.39
N ARG A 470 5.79 72.51 37.59
CA ARG A 470 4.81 73.57 37.81
C ARG A 470 5.45 74.94 37.59
N ILE A 471 4.73 75.85 36.93
CA ILE A 471 5.17 77.24 36.72
C ILE A 471 4.73 78.08 37.93
N GLY A 472 5.67 78.33 38.84
CA GLY A 472 5.43 79.13 40.05
C GLY A 472 4.20 78.63 40.85
N ASN A 473 3.33 79.56 41.24
CA ASN A 473 2.08 79.27 41.97
C ASN A 473 0.84 79.24 41.04
N THR A 474 0.99 78.81 39.78
CA THR A 474 -0.11 78.71 38.82
C THR A 474 -0.52 77.26 38.57
N ASP A 475 -1.70 77.02 38.01
CA ASP A 475 -2.11 75.67 37.57
C ASP A 475 -1.59 75.31 36.17
N ARG A 476 -0.40 75.84 35.84
CA ARG A 476 0.28 75.64 34.56
C ARG A 476 1.58 74.86 34.73
N PHE A 477 1.88 74.00 33.76
CA PHE A 477 2.99 73.06 33.77
C PHE A 477 3.80 73.16 32.48
N ASN A 478 5.10 72.91 32.60
CA ASN A 478 5.98 72.64 31.46
C ASN A 478 6.20 71.13 31.38
N TYR A 479 5.75 70.51 30.29
CA TYR A 479 5.97 69.10 30.00
C TYR A 479 7.19 68.94 29.10
N LYS A 480 8.04 67.95 29.37
CA LYS A 480 9.27 67.70 28.63
C LYS A 480 9.48 66.20 28.45
N VAL A 481 9.94 65.81 27.27
CA VAL A 481 10.33 64.42 26.94
C VAL A 481 11.59 64.44 26.10
N SER A 482 12.49 63.48 26.32
CA SER A 482 13.59 63.22 25.41
C SER A 482 13.08 62.31 24.29
N VAL A 483 13.26 62.72 23.05
CA VAL A 483 12.82 61.99 21.85
C VAL A 483 14.03 61.56 21.04
N ARG A 484 14.00 60.34 20.51
CA ARG A 484 14.93 59.87 19.48
C ARG A 484 14.13 59.25 18.35
N ALA A 485 14.37 59.69 17.13
CA ALA A 485 13.71 59.16 15.97
C ALA A 485 14.69 58.90 14.82
N LEU A 486 14.35 57.96 13.95
CA LEU A 486 15.17 57.58 12.78
C LEU A 486 15.08 58.61 11.64
N ARG A 487 14.09 59.51 11.71
CA ARG A 487 13.82 60.56 10.73
C ARG A 487 13.19 61.77 11.42
N PRO A 488 13.08 62.93 10.74
CA PRO A 488 12.30 64.04 11.26
C PRO A 488 10.84 63.63 11.45
N ILE A 489 10.27 63.97 12.61
CA ILE A 489 8.90 63.62 12.99
C ILE A 489 8.23 64.78 13.72
N ASP A 490 6.90 64.81 13.66
CA ASP A 490 6.09 65.66 14.50
C ASP A 490 5.64 64.85 15.72
N VAL A 491 5.84 65.40 16.91
CA VAL A 491 5.47 64.78 18.18
C VAL A 491 4.33 65.58 18.80
N GLU A 492 3.31 64.89 19.28
CA GLU A 492 2.17 65.50 19.95
C GLU A 492 2.14 65.09 21.43
N LEU A 493 1.70 66.01 22.29
CA LEU A 493 1.38 65.74 23.69
C LEU A 493 -0.03 65.15 23.78
N LEU A 494 -0.17 64.00 24.43
CA LEU A 494 -1.45 63.36 24.74
C LEU A 494 -1.64 63.39 26.26
N TYR A 495 -2.89 63.51 26.71
CA TYR A 495 -3.22 63.55 28.13
C TYR A 495 -4.49 62.77 28.46
N THR A 496 -4.62 62.38 29.72
CA THR A 496 -5.84 61.82 30.30
C THR A 496 -6.02 62.31 31.73
N ASP A 497 -7.26 62.62 32.09
CA ASP A 497 -7.66 63.08 33.43
C ASP A 497 -8.56 62.08 34.16
N ASP A 498 -8.93 60.98 33.50
CA ASP A 498 -9.70 59.86 34.07
C ASP A 498 -8.93 58.53 34.02
N GLY A 499 -7.75 58.53 33.38
CA GLY A 499 -6.92 57.34 33.17
C GLY A 499 -7.46 56.39 32.09
N ILE A 500 -8.57 56.74 31.42
CA ILE A 500 -9.28 55.87 30.47
C ILE A 500 -9.29 56.50 29.07
N ASN A 501 -9.68 57.77 28.96
CA ASN A 501 -9.81 58.46 27.69
C ASN A 501 -8.57 59.33 27.44
N TRP A 502 -7.81 58.99 26.40
CA TRP A 502 -6.67 59.78 25.96
C TRP A 502 -7.11 60.83 24.94
N ILE A 503 -6.72 62.08 25.19
CA ILE A 503 -7.06 63.25 24.38
C ILE A 503 -5.79 63.81 23.75
N ASN A 504 -5.87 64.05 22.44
CA ASN A 504 -4.84 64.75 21.67
C ASN A 504 -4.87 66.25 22.03
N SER A 505 -3.75 66.80 22.48
CA SER A 505 -3.69 68.22 22.87
C SER A 505 -3.79 69.19 21.68
N GLY A 506 -3.54 68.72 20.46
CA GLY A 506 -3.36 69.54 19.26
C GLY A 506 -2.00 70.27 19.22
N LEU A 507 -1.16 70.10 20.24
CA LEU A 507 0.11 70.83 20.38
C LEU A 507 1.28 69.98 19.91
N ILE A 508 1.93 70.46 18.86
CA ILE A 508 2.90 69.68 18.09
C ILE A 508 4.28 70.30 18.25
N GLN A 509 5.29 69.48 18.47
CA GLN A 509 6.69 69.84 18.43
C GLN A 509 7.40 69.07 17.33
N ASN A 510 8.24 69.75 16.55
CA ASN A 510 9.00 69.11 15.50
C ASN A 510 10.34 68.60 16.04
N TYR A 511 10.64 67.33 15.78
CA TYR A 511 11.97 66.75 15.96
C TYR A 511 12.68 66.70 14.62
N SER A 512 13.84 67.36 14.52
CA SER A 512 14.59 67.53 13.28
C SER A 512 16.02 66.97 13.33
N ALA A 513 16.41 66.31 14.42
CA ALA A 513 17.78 65.82 14.65
C ALA A 513 17.88 64.27 14.70
N PRO A 514 17.68 63.56 13.57
CA PRO A 514 17.65 62.10 13.51
C PRO A 514 18.79 61.41 14.26
N GLY A 515 18.44 60.32 14.95
CA GLY A 515 19.40 59.44 15.62
C GLY A 515 19.88 59.92 16.99
N ASN A 516 19.71 61.20 17.34
CA ASN A 516 20.14 61.78 18.61
C ASN A 516 18.97 62.04 19.56
N TRP A 517 19.15 61.75 20.85
CA TRP A 517 18.18 62.16 21.87
C TRP A 517 18.10 63.69 21.94
N THR A 518 16.91 64.23 21.72
CA THR A 518 16.63 65.66 21.77
C THR A 518 15.43 65.92 22.67
N ASP A 519 15.57 66.90 23.55
CA ASP A 519 14.48 67.28 24.45
C ASP A 519 13.46 68.17 23.73
N LEU A 520 12.20 67.74 23.75
CA LEU A 520 11.05 68.55 23.33
C LEU A 520 10.31 69.06 24.56
N SER A 521 9.78 70.28 24.50
CA SER A 521 9.07 70.89 25.63
C SER A 521 7.77 71.58 25.19
N TRP A 522 6.73 71.35 25.98
CA TRP A 522 5.42 71.99 25.86
C TRP A 522 5.22 72.86 27.08
N ASN A 523 5.45 74.16 26.89
CA ASN A 523 5.44 75.12 27.98
C ASN A 523 4.03 75.68 28.22
N ASN A 524 3.74 76.07 29.47
CA ASN A 524 2.51 76.75 29.87
C ASN A 524 1.20 75.98 29.57
N GLN A 525 1.19 74.69 29.86
CA GLN A 525 0.04 73.80 29.65
C GLN A 525 -0.80 73.62 30.92
N PRO A 526 -2.12 73.34 30.82
CA PRO A 526 -2.92 72.93 31.98
C PRO A 526 -2.31 71.71 32.69
N TRP A 527 -2.63 71.55 33.97
CA TRP A 527 -2.34 70.30 34.66
C TRP A 527 -3.22 69.16 34.13
N HIS A 528 -2.61 68.00 33.97
CA HIS A 528 -3.28 66.74 33.64
C HIS A 528 -2.82 65.61 34.55
N GLN A 529 -3.71 64.65 34.81
CA GLN A 529 -3.40 63.53 35.71
C GLN A 529 -2.29 62.63 35.15
N THR A 530 -2.31 62.37 33.84
CA THR A 530 -1.27 61.60 33.16
C THR A 530 -1.04 62.13 31.75
N VAL A 531 0.21 62.13 31.30
CA VAL A 531 0.61 62.57 29.96
C VAL A 531 1.45 61.50 29.26
N LYS A 532 1.36 61.46 27.93
CA LYS A 532 2.18 60.65 27.03
C LYS A 532 2.54 61.47 25.80
N PHE A 533 3.45 60.95 25.00
CA PHE A 533 3.88 61.56 23.75
C PHE A 533 3.84 60.50 22.66
N ASP A 534 3.33 60.88 21.49
CA ASP A 534 3.30 60.00 20.33
C ASP A 534 3.59 60.78 19.06
N VAL A 535 3.95 60.05 18.01
CA VAL A 535 4.16 60.60 16.67
C VAL A 535 2.81 61.06 16.12
N LYS A 536 2.73 62.34 15.74
CA LYS A 536 1.57 62.86 15.04
C LYS A 536 1.50 62.27 13.64
N ARG A 537 0.33 61.76 13.28
CA ARG A 537 0.05 61.16 11.99
C ARG A 537 -0.56 62.15 11.01
#